data_AF-A0A4S8J1D2-F1
#
_entry.id   AF-A0A4S8J1D2-F1
#
_cell.length_a   1.000
_cell.length_b   1.000
_cell.length_c   1.000
_cell.angle_alpha   90.00
_cell.angle_beta   90.00
_cell.angle_gamma   90.00
#
_symmetry.space_group_name_H-M   'P 1'
#
loop_
_entity.id
_entity.type
_entity.pdbx_description
1 polymer ?
#
loop_
_entity_poly.entity_id
_entity_poly.type
_entity_poly.pdbx_seq_one_letter_code
_entity_poly.pdbx_strand_id
1 'polypeptide(L)'
;MAMAGSRGGPGGEQDEFYLRYYVEHKGKLGHEFLEFEFHPDGKLHYEEDDNNWPPPDRVGRQELEIVMNNEHISFTSKIGSLVDVQSSQDPKGLRVFYYLVQL
;
A
#
# COMPACT_ATOMS: atom_id res chain seq x y z
N MET A 1 -31.68 37.51 32.23
CA MET A 1 -31.95 38.06 30.88
C MET A 1 -30.81 37.59 29.97
N ALA A 2 -31.14 36.73 29.00
CA ALA A 2 -30.54 36.49 27.66
C ALA A 2 -29.10 37.01 27.37
N MET A 3 -28.20 36.33 26.63
CA MET A 3 -28.29 35.20 25.70
C MET A 3 -26.89 34.58 25.47
N ALA A 4 -26.91 33.38 24.90
CA ALA A 4 -25.85 32.45 24.53
C ALA A 4 -24.73 32.95 23.58
N GLY A 5 -23.56 32.30 23.71
CA GLY A 5 -22.55 32.11 22.66
C GLY A 5 -22.20 30.63 22.58
N SER A 6 -22.28 30.07 21.37
CA SER A 6 -22.46 28.64 21.06
C SER A 6 -21.36 27.66 21.48
N ARG A 7 -21.83 26.42 21.62
CA ARG A 7 -21.13 25.15 21.82
C ARG A 7 -19.99 24.91 20.83
N GLY A 8 -19.02 24.11 21.28
CA GLY A 8 -17.75 23.85 20.60
C GLY A 8 -17.83 23.06 19.30
N GLY A 9 -16.65 22.97 18.68
CA GLY A 9 -16.30 21.97 17.68
C GLY A 9 -14.77 21.81 17.70
N PRO A 10 -14.22 20.64 18.04
CA PRO A 10 -12.83 20.36 17.75
C PRO A 10 -12.75 20.12 16.24
N GLY A 11 -12.15 21.04 15.50
CA GLY A 11 -11.62 20.74 14.18
C GLY A 11 -10.42 19.83 14.39
N GLY A 12 -10.67 18.54 14.57
CA GLY A 12 -9.60 17.54 14.63
C GLY A 12 -8.90 17.53 13.28
N GLU A 13 -7.57 17.70 13.30
CA GLU A 13 -6.71 16.99 12.35
C GLU A 13 -7.21 15.55 12.35
N GLN A 14 -7.98 15.18 11.32
CA GLN A 14 -8.31 13.78 11.12
C GLN A 14 -6.96 13.16 10.80
N ASP A 15 -6.49 12.29 11.69
CA ASP A 15 -5.35 11.42 11.45
C ASP A 15 -5.52 10.79 10.06
N GLU A 16 -4.85 11.37 9.05
CA GLU A 16 -5.01 10.99 7.65
C GLU A 16 -4.34 9.63 7.48
N PHE A 17 -5.14 8.56 7.55
CA PHE A 17 -4.69 7.21 7.26
C PHE A 17 -4.95 6.88 5.79
N TYR A 18 -3.89 6.61 5.05
CA TYR A 18 -3.93 6.10 3.68
C TYR A 18 -2.95 4.93 3.55
N LEU A 19 -3.42 3.86 2.92
CA LEU A 19 -2.62 2.69 2.60
C LEU A 19 -2.81 2.37 1.13
N ARG A 20 -1.72 2.27 0.38
CA ARG A 20 -1.72 1.72 -0.97
C ARG A 20 -0.75 0.56 -1.05
N TYR A 21 -1.21 -0.54 -1.62
CA TYR A 21 -0.38 -1.68 -1.95
C TYR A 21 -0.49 -1.97 -3.43
N TYR A 22 0.65 -2.13 -4.08
CA TYR A 22 0.76 -2.43 -5.50
C TYR A 22 1.74 -3.58 -5.69
N VAL A 23 1.33 -4.62 -6.41
CA VAL A 23 2.23 -5.66 -6.88
C VAL A 23 2.01 -5.92 -8.35
N GLU A 24 3.11 -6.05 -9.08
CA GLU A 24 3.15 -6.40 -10.48
C GLU A 24 4.13 -7.57 -10.67
N HIS A 25 3.64 -8.63 -11.29
CA HIS A 25 4.40 -9.75 -11.77
C HIS A 25 4.22 -9.89 -13.27
N LYS A 26 5.33 -10.03 -14.01
CA LYS A 26 5.28 -10.31 -15.45
C LYS A 26 5.57 -11.78 -15.68
N GLY A 27 4.50 -12.56 -15.77
CA GLY A 27 4.53 -13.99 -16.01
C GLY A 27 4.62 -14.35 -17.49
N LYS A 28 4.66 -15.65 -17.80
CA LYS A 28 4.65 -16.16 -19.18
C LYS A 28 3.32 -15.90 -19.91
N LEU A 29 2.25 -15.64 -19.16
CA LEU A 29 0.89 -15.49 -19.66
C LEU A 29 0.43 -14.04 -19.77
N GLY A 30 1.27 -13.08 -19.38
CA GLY A 30 0.92 -11.67 -19.38
C GLY A 30 1.60 -10.93 -18.24
N HIS A 31 1.29 -9.65 -18.12
CA HIS A 31 1.43 -8.98 -16.83
C HIS A 31 0.36 -9.57 -15.91
N GLU A 32 0.55 -9.47 -14.60
CA GLU A 32 -0.38 -9.81 -13.53
C GLU A 32 -0.13 -8.72 -12.49
N PHE A 33 -1.12 -7.93 -12.12
CA PHE A 33 -0.97 -6.97 -11.02
C PHE A 33 -2.13 -7.08 -10.05
N LEU A 34 -1.91 -6.58 -8.83
CA LEU A 34 -2.92 -6.36 -7.82
C LEU A 34 -2.64 -4.98 -7.19
N GLU A 35 -3.63 -4.10 -7.21
CA GLU A 35 -3.58 -2.81 -6.51
C GLU A 35 -4.81 -2.63 -5.62
N PHE A 36 -4.57 -2.22 -4.37
CA PHE A 36 -5.63 -1.78 -3.48
C PHE A 36 -5.22 -0.57 -2.66
N GLU A 37 -6.21 0.25 -2.36
CA GLU A 37 -6.10 1.46 -1.57
C GLU A 37 -7.16 1.48 -0.46
N PHE A 38 -6.74 1.81 0.75
CA PHE A 38 -7.64 2.20 1.83
C PHE A 38 -7.54 3.70 2.03
N HIS A 39 -8.67 4.37 1.81
CA HIS A 39 -8.80 5.82 2.01
C HIS A 39 -9.18 6.14 3.46
N PRO A 40 -8.94 7.38 3.93
CA PRO A 40 -9.31 7.81 5.30
C PRO A 40 -10.80 7.65 5.62
N ASP A 41 -11.66 7.65 4.59
CA ASP A 41 -13.11 7.44 4.72
C ASP A 41 -13.50 5.96 4.91
N GLY A 42 -12.51 5.06 4.97
CA GLY A 42 -12.69 3.62 5.11
C GLY A 42 -13.13 2.92 3.82
N LYS A 43 -13.16 3.62 2.68
CA LYS A 43 -13.46 2.97 1.40
C LYS A 43 -12.24 2.22 0.89
N LEU A 44 -12.51 0.98 0.48
CA LEU A 44 -11.58 0.18 -0.29
C LEU A 44 -11.75 0.54 -1.77
N HIS A 45 -10.69 1.02 -2.40
CA HIS A 45 -10.58 1.09 -3.85
C HIS A 45 -9.65 -0.05 -4.27
N TYR A 46 -10.05 -0.82 -5.26
CA TYR A 46 -9.18 -1.84 -5.86
C TYR A 46 -9.38 -1.78 -7.36
N GLU A 47 -8.28 -1.78 -8.10
CA GLU A 47 -8.31 -1.83 -9.56
C GLU A 47 -7.71 -3.17 -9.96
N GLU A 48 -8.51 -3.97 -10.68
CA GLU A 48 -8.09 -5.20 -11.34
C GLU A 48 -8.60 -5.08 -12.78
N ASP A 49 -7.74 -4.69 -13.73
CA ASP A 49 -8.12 -4.64 -15.15
C ASP A 49 -6.91 -4.93 -16.04
N ASP A 50 -6.89 -6.14 -16.61
CA ASP A 50 -5.86 -6.66 -17.51
C ASP A 50 -6.12 -6.45 -19.00
N ASN A 51 -7.26 -5.84 -19.35
CA ASN A 51 -7.75 -5.83 -20.74
C ASN A 51 -6.92 -4.94 -21.69
N ASN A 52 -6.09 -4.03 -21.18
CA ASN A 52 -5.35 -3.06 -22.01
C ASN A 52 -3.83 -3.05 -21.76
N TRP A 53 -3.25 -4.15 -21.27
CA TRP A 53 -1.83 -4.15 -20.86
C TRP A 53 -0.84 -4.13 -22.03
N PRO A 54 0.26 -3.35 -21.92
CA PRO A 54 1.31 -3.29 -22.94
C PRO A 54 2.08 -4.63 -23.04
N PRO A 55 2.75 -4.88 -24.19
CA PRO A 55 3.53 -6.10 -24.39
C PRO A 55 4.71 -6.23 -23.41
N PRO A 56 5.16 -7.47 -23.15
CA PRO A 56 5.95 -7.83 -21.97
C PRO A 56 7.33 -7.15 -21.87
N ASP A 57 7.70 -6.79 -20.64
CA ASP A 57 9.07 -6.46 -20.19
C ASP A 57 9.50 -7.41 -19.04
N ARG A 58 10.79 -7.46 -18.69
CA ARG A 58 11.41 -8.45 -17.80
C ARG A 58 11.34 -8.13 -16.30
N VAL A 59 10.78 -6.99 -15.89
CA VAL A 59 10.85 -6.53 -14.49
C VAL A 59 9.45 -6.55 -13.85
N GLY A 60 9.35 -7.15 -12.66
CA GLY A 60 8.18 -7.10 -11.77
C GLY A 60 8.52 -6.28 -10.52
N ARG A 61 7.50 -5.73 -9.84
CA ARG A 61 7.62 -4.68 -8.83
C ARG A 61 6.64 -4.92 -7.67
N GLN A 62 7.07 -4.73 -6.42
CA GLN A 62 6.17 -4.67 -5.25
C GLN A 62 6.38 -3.33 -4.57
N GLU A 63 5.29 -2.65 -4.23
CA GLU A 63 5.28 -1.35 -3.55
C GLU A 63 4.25 -1.34 -2.42
N LEU A 64 4.64 -0.70 -1.33
CA LEU A 64 3.77 -0.43 -0.19
C LEU A 64 3.96 1.03 0.22
N GLU A 65 2.86 1.76 0.29
CA GLU A 65 2.82 3.16 0.68
C GLU A 65 1.86 3.31 1.86
N ILE A 66 2.34 3.91 2.94
CA ILE A 66 1.59 4.15 4.17
C ILE A 66 1.74 5.62 4.52
N VAL A 67 0.60 6.32 4.62
CA VAL A 67 0.52 7.66 5.19
C VAL A 67 -0.33 7.59 6.44
N MET A 68 0.20 8.07 7.56
CA MET A 68 -0.50 8.08 8.85
C MET A 68 0.08 9.19 9.71
N ASN A 69 -0.78 10.02 10.32
CA ASN A 69 -0.38 11.05 11.30
C ASN A 69 0.76 11.95 10.82
N ASN A 70 0.69 12.43 9.58
CA ASN A 70 1.73 13.22 8.88
C ASN A 70 3.06 12.50 8.61
N GLU A 71 3.17 11.21 8.90
CA GLU A 71 4.28 10.37 8.45
C GLU A 71 3.95 9.71 7.12
N HIS A 72 4.94 9.62 6.23
CA HIS A 72 4.84 8.93 4.96
C HIS A 72 5.99 7.93 4.84
N ILE A 73 5.64 6.65 4.68
CA ILE A 73 6.57 5.54 4.51
C ILE A 73 6.27 4.88 3.16
N SER A 74 7.31 4.72 2.34
CA SER A 74 7.23 4.02 1.06
C SER A 74 8.31 2.94 1.00
N PHE A 75 7.89 1.72 0.67
CA PHE A 75 8.77 0.59 0.46
C PHE A 75 8.63 0.08 -0.97
N THR A 76 9.75 -0.24 -1.61
CA THR A 76 9.79 -0.92 -2.91
C THR A 76 10.65 -2.17 -2.77
N SER A 77 10.15 -3.31 -3.24
CA SER A 77 10.90 -4.56 -3.21
C SER A 77 10.48 -5.50 -4.34
N LYS A 78 11.19 -6.62 -4.47
CA LYS A 78 10.79 -7.77 -5.29
C LYS A 78 11.24 -9.03 -4.57
N ILE A 79 10.37 -9.58 -3.74
CA ILE A 79 10.66 -10.82 -2.99
C ILE A 79 9.73 -11.91 -3.46
N GLY A 80 10.30 -12.96 -4.06
CA GLY A 80 9.57 -14.13 -4.52
C GLY A 80 9.49 -15.25 -3.48
N SER A 81 10.43 -15.29 -2.52
CA SER A 81 10.52 -16.38 -1.55
C SER A 81 11.18 -16.00 -0.24
N LEU A 82 10.96 -16.81 0.81
CA LEU A 82 11.70 -16.72 2.08
C LEU A 82 13.21 -16.95 1.92
N VAL A 83 13.65 -17.63 0.85
CA VAL A 83 15.08 -17.81 0.55
C VAL A 83 15.69 -16.47 0.12
N ASP A 84 14.97 -15.69 -0.68
CA ASP A 84 15.39 -14.34 -1.08
C ASP A 84 15.45 -13.40 0.13
N VAL A 85 14.51 -13.55 1.09
CA VAL A 85 14.54 -12.82 2.36
C VAL A 85 15.80 -13.14 3.17
N GLN A 86 16.11 -14.43 3.32
CA GLN A 86 17.25 -14.89 4.13
C GLN A 86 18.61 -14.46 3.55
N SER A 87 18.71 -14.34 2.23
CA SER A 87 19.94 -13.93 1.53
C SER A 87 20.08 -12.41 1.35
N SER A 88 19.09 -11.63 1.80
CA SER A 88 19.12 -10.17 1.72
C SER A 88 20.04 -9.51 2.75
N GLN A 89 20.30 -8.21 2.54
CA GLN A 89 21.09 -7.40 3.48
C GLN A 89 20.33 -7.05 4.78
N ASP A 90 18.99 -7.13 4.78
CA ASP A 90 18.16 -7.00 5.98
C ASP A 90 17.08 -8.09 6.04
N PRO A 91 17.45 -9.32 6.43
CA PRO A 91 16.50 -10.43 6.52
C PRO A 91 15.39 -10.22 7.56
N LYS A 92 15.58 -9.31 8.53
CA LYS A 92 14.58 -9.05 9.58
C LYS A 92 13.50 -8.11 9.05
N GLY A 93 13.88 -6.97 8.47
CA GLY A 93 12.93 -6.02 7.88
C GLY A 93 12.16 -6.64 6.72
N LEU A 94 12.84 -7.32 5.81
CA LEU A 94 12.18 -7.96 4.66
C LEU A 94 11.27 -9.11 5.05
N ARG A 95 11.51 -9.79 6.18
CA ARG A 95 10.59 -10.82 6.70
C ARG A 95 9.28 -10.20 7.18
N VAL A 96 9.32 -9.03 7.82
CA VAL A 96 8.11 -8.30 8.21
C VAL A 96 7.32 -7.89 6.97
N PHE A 97 7.99 -7.30 5.98
CA PHE A 97 7.38 -6.93 4.71
C PHE A 97 6.75 -8.13 3.99
N TYR A 98 7.49 -9.25 3.90
CA TYR A 98 7.02 -10.48 3.26
C TYR A 98 5.74 -11.04 3.89
N TYR A 99 5.62 -11.00 5.23
CA TYR A 99 4.40 -11.46 5.90
C TYR A 99 3.25 -10.46 5.83
N LEU A 100 3.53 -9.15 5.87
CA LEU A 100 2.49 -8.13 5.75
C LEU A 100 1.76 -8.23 4.40
N VAL A 101 2.48 -8.60 3.35
CA VAL A 101 1.99 -8.69 1.98
C VAL A 101 1.26 -10.02 1.67
N GLN A 102 1.59 -11.11 2.38
CA GLN A 102 1.02 -12.44 2.12
C GLN A 102 -0.22 -12.78 2.98
N LEU A 103 -0.60 -11.92 3.91
CA LEU A 103 -1.74 -12.14 4.80
C LEU A 103 -3.09 -11.89 4.11
#